data_AF-A0A3M1Z1W0-F1
#
_entry.id   AF-A0A3M1Z1W0-F1
#
_cell.length_a   1.000
_cell.length_b   1.000
_cell.length_c   1.000
_cell.angle_alpha   90.00
_cell.angle_beta   90.00
_cell.angle_gamma   90.00
#
_symmetry.space_group_name_H-M   'P 1'
#
loop_
_entity.id
_entity.type
_entity.pdbx_description
1 polymer ?
#
loop_
_entity_poly.entity_id
_entity_poly.type
_entity_poly.pdbx_seq_one_letter_code
_entity_poly.pdbx_strand_id
1 'polypeptide(L)'
;DSDIDFILLTPSPDSFRHATTWPYEIAWLQAGLRLVKWHDRTYGAVWSRHLLFDTGLQVEMSFGALSWASVTPLDSGTRRVIADGCRILYDPEQLLATLLHVIHPNE
;
A
#
# COMPACT_ATOMS: atom_id res chain seq x y z
N ASP A 1 11.95 6.35 5.40
CA ASP A 1 10.75 6.29 6.24
C ASP A 1 9.73 7.29 5.77
N SER A 2 8.57 6.74 5.48
CA SER A 2 7.27 7.39 5.42
C SER A 2 6.69 7.48 6.83
N ASP A 3 5.74 8.39 7.02
CA ASP A 3 4.97 8.48 8.25
C ASP A 3 3.72 7.59 8.20
N ILE A 4 3.19 7.34 6.99
CA ILE A 4 2.01 6.51 6.72
C ILE A 4 2.30 5.64 5.50
N ASP A 5 2.05 4.34 5.64
CA ASP A 5 2.24 3.34 4.58
C ASP A 5 0.91 2.69 4.21
N PHE A 6 0.61 2.67 2.91
CA PHE A 6 -0.52 1.94 2.34
C PHE A 6 -0.03 0.84 1.42
N ILE A 7 -0.64 -0.34 1.53
CA ILE A 7 -0.54 -1.39 0.51
C ILE A 7 -1.88 -1.50 -0.21
N LEU A 8 -1.85 -1.37 -1.54
CA LEU A 8 -3.00 -1.46 -2.42
C LEU A 8 -2.82 -2.65 -3.34
N LEU A 9 -3.73 -3.62 -3.23
CA LEU A 9 -3.73 -4.80 -4.09
C LEU A 9 -4.75 -4.61 -5.22
N THR A 10 -4.30 -4.83 -6.45
CA THR A 10 -5.11 -4.63 -7.65
C THR A 10 -4.71 -5.61 -8.75
N PRO A 11 -5.62 -6.00 -9.65
CA PRO A 11 -5.27 -6.81 -10.81
C PRO A 11 -4.23 -6.15 -11.74
N SER A 12 -4.13 -4.82 -11.73
CA SER A 12 -3.29 -4.04 -12.67
C SER A 12 -2.45 -2.98 -11.96
N PRO A 13 -1.44 -3.35 -11.15
CA PRO A 13 -0.68 -2.40 -10.34
C PRO A 13 0.08 -1.36 -11.17
N ASP A 14 0.59 -1.73 -12.34
CA ASP A 14 1.36 -0.82 -13.20
C ASP A 14 0.50 0.25 -13.88
N SER A 15 -0.83 0.06 -13.97
CA SER A 15 -1.75 1.10 -14.46
C SER A 15 -1.67 2.36 -13.60
N PHE A 16 -1.52 2.20 -12.27
CA PHE A 16 -1.34 3.31 -11.35
C PHE A 16 0.07 3.91 -11.39
N ARG A 17 1.07 3.15 -11.86
CA ARG A 17 2.44 3.67 -12.03
C ARG A 17 2.48 4.65 -13.19
N HIS A 18 1.90 4.25 -14.31
CA HIS A 18 1.86 5.06 -15.53
C HIS A 18 0.90 6.24 -15.43
N ALA A 19 -0.22 6.08 -14.71
CA ALA A 19 -1.13 7.19 -14.46
C ALA A 19 -0.54 8.15 -13.42
N THR A 20 -0.49 9.44 -13.76
CA THR A 20 0.05 10.49 -12.88
C THR A 20 -0.99 11.43 -12.31
N THR A 21 -2.26 11.28 -12.70
CA THR A 21 -3.38 12.13 -12.26
C THR A 21 -4.00 11.66 -10.95
N TRP A 22 -4.05 10.35 -10.70
CA TRP A 22 -4.75 9.78 -9.55
C TRP A 22 -4.32 10.33 -8.18
N PRO A 23 -3.05 10.72 -7.92
CA PRO A 23 -2.72 11.30 -6.62
C PRO A 23 -3.46 12.61 -6.38
N TYR A 24 -3.85 13.32 -7.44
CA TYR A 24 -4.63 14.55 -7.35
C TYR A 24 -6.15 14.30 -7.27
N GLU A 25 -6.60 13.06 -7.52
CA GLU A 25 -8.00 12.66 -7.38
C GLU A 25 -8.36 12.35 -5.92
N ILE A 26 -7.36 12.09 -5.07
CA ILE A 26 -7.55 11.94 -3.64
C ILE A 26 -7.76 13.33 -3.03
N ALA A 27 -8.75 13.45 -2.16
CA ALA A 27 -9.17 14.71 -1.52
C ALA A 27 -8.18 15.21 -0.44
N TRP A 28 -6.88 15.24 -0.71
CA TRP A 28 -5.83 15.67 0.23
C TRP A 28 -6.09 17.06 0.80
N LEU A 29 -6.58 17.99 -0.02
CA LEU A 29 -6.88 19.35 0.42
C LEU A 29 -7.95 19.39 1.51
N GLN A 30 -8.91 18.46 1.50
CA GLN A 30 -9.91 18.34 2.57
C GLN A 30 -9.30 17.84 3.89
N ALA A 31 -8.21 17.07 3.80
CA ALA A 31 -7.39 16.67 4.92
C ALA A 31 -6.35 17.75 5.33
N GLY A 32 -6.37 18.93 4.71
CA GLY A 32 -5.40 20.00 4.98
C GLY A 32 -4.00 19.74 4.43
N LEU A 33 -3.87 18.85 3.44
CA LEU A 33 -2.60 18.43 2.86
C LEU A 33 -2.51 18.88 1.39
N ARG A 34 -1.40 19.50 1.01
CA ARG A 34 -1.12 19.83 -0.40
C ARG A 34 0.10 19.06 -0.90
N LEU A 35 -0.11 18.24 -1.93
CA LEU A 35 0.97 17.45 -2.54
C LEU A 35 2.00 18.39 -3.18
N VAL A 36 3.26 18.24 -2.79
CA VAL A 36 4.38 19.07 -3.29
C VAL A 36 5.15 18.34 -4.37
N LYS A 37 5.51 17.09 -4.11
CA LYS A 37 6.26 16.25 -5.02
C LYS A 37 6.09 14.79 -4.65
N TRP A 38 6.61 13.94 -5.50
CA TRP A 38 6.56 12.50 -5.36
C TRP A 38 7.73 11.84 -6.08
N HIS A 39 8.01 10.59 -5.72
CA HIS A 39 8.93 9.74 -6.46
C HIS A 39 8.52 8.27 -6.30
N ASP A 40 8.94 7.44 -7.25
CA ASP A 40 8.60 6.01 -7.25
C ASP A 40 9.80 5.17 -6.80
N ARG A 41 9.52 4.03 -6.17
CA ARG A 41 10.50 2.98 -5.82
C ARG A 41 9.93 1.59 -6.10
N THR A 42 10.81 0.60 -6.23
CA THR A 42 10.41 -0.80 -6.42
C THR A 42 10.97 -1.66 -5.29
N TYR A 43 10.11 -2.48 -4.69
CA TYR A 43 10.44 -3.39 -3.60
C TYR A 43 9.96 -4.81 -3.95
N GLY A 44 10.84 -5.59 -4.59
CA GLY A 44 10.49 -6.96 -5.00
C GLY A 44 9.27 -6.98 -5.92
N ALA A 45 8.17 -7.59 -5.47
CA ALA A 45 6.94 -7.75 -6.21
C ALA A 45 5.99 -6.53 -6.19
N VAL A 46 6.31 -5.50 -5.40
CA VAL A 46 5.51 -4.28 -5.30
C VAL A 46 6.33 -3.06 -5.71
N TRP A 47 5.64 -2.00 -6.07
CA TRP A 47 6.26 -0.69 -6.26
C TRP A 47 5.50 0.34 -5.46
N SER A 48 6.20 1.38 -5.04
CA SER A 48 5.66 2.42 -4.21
C SER A 48 5.76 3.78 -4.87
N ARG A 49 4.87 4.65 -4.43
CA ARG A 49 4.88 6.07 -4.71
C ARG A 49 4.91 6.83 -3.41
N HIS A 50 6.02 7.52 -3.19
CA HIS A 50 6.26 8.31 -2.00
C HIS A 50 5.80 9.75 -2.26
N LEU A 51 4.69 10.14 -1.65
CA LEU A 51 4.09 11.46 -1.73
C LEU A 51 4.65 12.33 -0.59
N LEU A 52 5.16 13.52 -0.92
CA LEU A 52 5.58 14.53 0.04
C LEU A 52 4.60 15.71 0.02
N PHE A 53 4.07 16.04 1.19
CA PHE A 53 3.16 17.17 1.39
C PHE A 53 3.88 18.40 1.95
N ASP A 54 3.25 19.57 1.87
CA ASP A 54 3.82 20.84 2.34
C ASP A 54 3.99 20.93 3.86
N THR A 55 3.29 20.09 4.61
CA THR A 55 3.48 19.89 6.05
C THR A 55 4.76 19.11 6.39
N GLY A 56 5.42 18.51 5.39
CA GLY A 56 6.53 17.57 5.58
C GLY A 56 6.09 16.12 5.73
N LEU A 57 4.78 15.85 5.86
CA LEU A 57 4.23 14.50 5.92
C LEU A 57 4.62 13.71 4.66
N GLN A 58 5.08 12.47 4.86
CA GLN A 58 5.38 11.52 3.80
C GLN A 58 4.40 10.34 3.84
N VAL A 59 3.68 10.15 2.74
CA VAL A 59 2.78 9.00 2.56
C VAL A 59 3.37 8.10 1.49
N GLU A 60 3.57 6.82 1.81
CA GLU A 60 3.90 5.80 0.83
C GLU A 60 2.63 5.08 0.38
N MET A 61 2.44 4.99 -0.93
CA MET A 61 1.40 4.18 -1.54
C MET A 61 2.03 3.07 -2.37
N SER A 62 2.09 1.88 -1.80
CA SER A 62 2.61 0.66 -2.42
C SER A 62 1.50 -0.07 -3.18
N PHE A 63 1.79 -0.50 -4.40
CA PHE A 63 0.88 -1.22 -5.29
C PHE A 63 1.44 -2.60 -5.64
N GLY A 64 0.61 -3.62 -5.46
CA GLY A 64 0.94 -5.02 -5.77
C GLY A 64 -0.20 -5.73 -6.50
N ALA A 65 0.13 -6.85 -7.13
CA ALA A 65 -0.88 -7.77 -7.63
C ALA A 65 -1.62 -8.45 -6.47
N LEU A 66 -2.85 -8.93 -6.70
CA LEU A 66 -3.62 -9.68 -5.68
C LEU A 66 -2.84 -10.89 -5.13
N SER A 67 -1.99 -11.51 -5.96
CA SER A 67 -1.13 -12.62 -5.57
C SER A 67 -0.09 -12.27 -4.49
N TRP A 68 0.15 -10.99 -4.22
CA TRP A 68 0.98 -10.56 -3.09
C TRP A 68 0.42 -11.03 -1.74
N ALA A 69 -0.91 -11.13 -1.62
CA ALA A 69 -1.59 -11.68 -0.45
C ALA A 69 -1.73 -13.22 -0.48
N SER A 70 -1.07 -13.90 -1.42
CA SER A 70 -1.08 -15.37 -1.45
C SER A 70 -0.47 -15.94 -0.18
N VAL A 71 -1.16 -16.93 0.40
CA VAL A 71 -0.69 -17.69 1.57
C VAL A 71 0.01 -19.00 1.17
N THR A 72 -0.02 -19.35 -0.13
CA THR A 72 0.53 -20.62 -0.65
C THR A 72 1.25 -20.38 -1.99
N PRO A 73 2.59 -20.18 -1.99
CA PRO A 73 3.44 -19.95 -0.83
C PRO A 73 3.23 -18.53 -0.26
N LEU A 74 3.39 -18.39 1.06
CA LEU A 74 3.47 -17.08 1.70
C LEU A 74 4.89 -16.52 1.54
N ASP A 75 5.00 -15.37 0.86
CA ASP A 75 6.26 -14.65 0.73
C ASP A 75 6.76 -14.13 2.09
N SER A 76 8.08 -14.18 2.30
CA SER A 76 8.71 -13.74 3.55
C SER A 76 8.64 -12.23 3.76
N GLY A 77 8.69 -11.44 2.69
CA GLY A 77 8.51 -9.99 2.73
C GLY A 77 7.07 -9.62 3.07
N THR A 78 6.10 -10.27 2.42
CA THR A 78 4.67 -10.15 2.77
C THR A 78 4.44 -10.47 4.24
N ARG A 79 4.95 -11.61 4.74
CA ARG A 79 4.81 -12.00 6.15
C ARG A 79 5.30 -10.92 7.09
N ARG A 80 6.47 -10.33 6.80
CA ARG A 80 7.06 -9.29 7.63
C ARG A 80 6.19 -8.03 7.67
N VAL A 81 5.75 -7.55 6.51
CA VAL A 81 4.88 -6.36 6.42
C VAL A 81 3.61 -6.53 7.25
N ILE A 82 2.98 -7.69 7.18
CA ILE A 82 1.74 -7.95 7.94
C ILE A 82 2.03 -8.10 9.44
N ALA A 83 3.10 -8.81 9.81
CA ALA A 83 3.47 -9.05 11.21
C ALA A 83 3.91 -7.77 11.95
N ASP A 84 4.46 -6.80 11.24
CA ASP A 84 4.90 -5.50 11.81
C ASP A 84 3.71 -4.56 12.11
N GLY A 85 2.47 -5.01 11.91
CA GLY A 85 1.24 -4.31 12.25
C GLY A 85 0.48 -3.82 11.02
N CYS A 86 -0.47 -4.63 10.55
CA CYS A 86 -1.34 -4.28 9.43
C CYS A 86 -2.79 -4.04 9.90
N ARG A 87 -3.42 -3.00 9.37
CA ARG A 87 -4.85 -2.72 9.56
C ARG A 87 -5.57 -2.72 8.21
N ILE A 88 -6.57 -3.58 8.08
CA ILE A 88 -7.44 -3.59 6.90
C ILE A 88 -8.33 -2.33 6.90
N LEU A 89 -8.31 -1.61 5.78
CA LEU A 89 -9.23 -0.50 5.51
C LEU A 89 -10.34 -0.88 4.54
N TYR A 90 -10.02 -1.75 3.57
CA TYR A 90 -10.93 -2.24 2.54
C TYR A 90 -10.44 -3.60 2.02
N ASP A 91 -11.29 -4.64 2.07
CA ASP A 91 -10.94 -6.00 1.65
C ASP A 91 -12.17 -6.78 1.18
N PRO A 92 -12.73 -6.43 0.00
CA PRO A 92 -13.99 -7.01 -0.47
C PRO A 92 -13.88 -8.52 -0.79
N GLU A 93 -12.67 -9.00 -1.09
CA GLU A 93 -12.39 -10.40 -1.43
C GLU A 93 -11.83 -11.20 -0.24
N GLN A 94 -11.73 -10.59 0.95
CA GLN A 94 -11.19 -11.20 2.18
C GLN A 94 -9.76 -11.74 2.04
N LEU A 95 -8.98 -11.22 1.08
CA LEU A 95 -7.60 -11.68 0.84
C LEU A 95 -6.68 -11.25 1.98
N LEU A 96 -6.79 -9.99 2.41
CA LEU A 96 -5.99 -9.46 3.52
C LEU A 96 -6.43 -10.07 4.85
N ALA A 97 -7.73 -10.30 5.04
CA ALA A 97 -8.27 -10.95 6.23
C ALA A 97 -7.76 -12.40 6.35
N THR A 98 -7.77 -13.15 5.25
CA THR A 98 -7.21 -14.51 5.19
C THR A 98 -5.72 -14.50 5.52
N LEU A 99 -4.96 -13.58 4.92
CA LEU A 99 -3.53 -13.43 5.15
C LEU A 99 -3.22 -13.08 6.62
N LEU A 100 -3.96 -12.13 7.20
CA LEU A 100 -3.84 -11.75 8.60
C LEU A 100 -4.13 -12.93 9.51
N HIS A 101 -5.19 -13.70 9.26
CA HIS A 101 -5.51 -14.89 10.05
C HIS A 101 -4.40 -15.94 10.00
N VAL A 102 -3.75 -16.15 8.84
CA VAL A 102 -2.62 -17.09 8.72
C VAL A 102 -1.40 -16.63 9.53
N ILE A 103 -1.19 -15.32 9.68
CA ILE A 103 -0.03 -14.76 10.37
C ILE A 103 -0.32 -14.57 11.87
N HIS A 104 -1.54 -14.17 12.22
CA HIS A 104 -2.05 -13.92 13.57
C HIS A 104 -3.31 -14.78 13.81
N PRO A 105 -3.18 -16.11 14.00
CA PRO A 105 -4.33 -17.00 14.13
C PRO A 105 -5.14 -16.85 15.42
N ASN A 106 -4.62 -16.08 16.39
CA ASN A 106 -5.17 -15.94 17.75
C ASN A 106 -5.62 -14.50 18.07
N GLU A 107 -5.62 -13.60 17.08
CA GLU A 107 -6.26 -12.27 17.14
C GLU A 107 -7.56 -12.28 16.32
#